data_AF-A0A7K9BHZ5-F1
#
_entry.id   AF-A0A7K9BHZ5-F1
#
_cell.length_a   1.000
_cell.length_b   1.000
_cell.length_c   1.000
_cell.angle_alpha   90.00
_cell.angle_beta   90.00
_cell.angle_gamma   90.00
#
_symmetry.space_group_name_H-M   'P 1'
#
loop_
_entity.id
_entity.type
_entity.pdbx_description
1 polymer ?
#
loop_
_entity_poly.entity_id
_entity_poly.type
_entity_poly.pdbx_seq_one_letter_code
_entity_poly.pdbx_strand_id
1 'polypeptide(L)'
;EEEHWVPEDGAGQGLVQRLWQEGLAGPLQWLETYLKRTAGDREEDGVSHPVPLVPLSEDNEDAMEDRRFQALLRKLGLRPPASEQESFWRIPAALTPQQLRRAAASLDPQGPRPQGSPRSPPGQLSAPPHPQGPAPAPCPSNPCPHCYRDEPGPAQAGTKRRWQMDSDDEDTPSLGELGPLLPPRNTAPPRGLAAP
;
A
#
# COMPACT_ATOMS: atom_id res chain seq x y z
N GLU A 1 -26.28 -5.76 -8.31
CA GLU A 1 -26.11 -7.10 -7.69
C GLU A 1 -24.81 -7.07 -6.88
N GLU A 2 -24.91 -7.12 -5.56
CA GLU A 2 -23.74 -7.22 -4.69
C GLU A 2 -23.25 -8.67 -4.76
N GLU A 3 -22.26 -8.95 -5.62
CA GLU A 3 -21.60 -10.26 -5.60
C GLU A 3 -20.98 -10.44 -4.22
N HIS A 4 -21.62 -11.28 -3.42
CA HIS A 4 -21.17 -11.69 -2.10
C HIS A 4 -19.92 -12.53 -2.25
N TRP A 5 -18.77 -11.85 -2.31
CA TRP A 5 -17.46 -12.50 -2.35
C TRP A 5 -17.17 -13.15 -0.99
N VAL A 6 -17.08 -14.49 -0.98
CA VAL A 6 -16.63 -15.27 0.18
C VAL A 6 -15.17 -15.64 -0.05
N PRO A 7 -14.22 -15.11 0.74
CA PRO A 7 -12.83 -15.50 0.61
C PRO A 7 -12.66 -16.95 1.08
N GLU A 8 -12.26 -17.81 0.15
CA GLU A 8 -11.76 -19.16 0.45
C GLU A 8 -10.40 -19.00 1.16
N ASP A 9 -10.30 -19.47 2.40
CA ASP A 9 -9.11 -19.29 3.23
C ASP A 9 -7.90 -20.01 2.56
N GLY A 10 -6.89 -19.24 2.15
CA GLY A 10 -5.73 -19.74 1.41
C GLY A 10 -5.88 -19.86 -0.12
N ALA A 11 -6.97 -19.36 -0.71
CA ALA A 11 -7.15 -19.35 -2.16
C ALA A 11 -6.09 -18.49 -2.87
N GLY A 12 -5.06 -19.15 -3.36
CA GLY A 12 -3.98 -18.50 -4.11
C GLY A 12 -2.58 -18.71 -3.55
N GLN A 13 -2.39 -19.43 -2.44
CA GLN A 13 -1.05 -19.64 -1.86
C GLN A 13 -0.02 -20.20 -2.86
N GLY A 14 -0.38 -21.23 -3.62
CA GLY A 14 0.49 -21.77 -4.68
C GLY A 14 0.71 -20.81 -5.85
N LEU A 15 -0.21 -19.85 -6.07
CA LEU A 15 -0.03 -18.79 -7.07
C LEU A 15 0.93 -17.71 -6.54
N VAL A 16 0.73 -17.26 -5.30
CA VAL A 16 1.62 -16.31 -4.61
C VAL A 16 3.07 -16.82 -4.60
N GLN A 17 3.28 -18.09 -4.23
CA GLN A 17 4.61 -18.67 -4.16
C GLN A 17 5.31 -18.74 -5.53
N ARG A 18 4.56 -18.96 -6.63
CA ARG A 18 5.11 -18.92 -7.99
C ARG A 18 5.49 -17.51 -8.40
N LEU A 19 4.59 -16.54 -8.19
CA LEU A 19 4.83 -15.14 -8.53
C LEU A 19 6.07 -14.60 -7.79
N TRP A 20 6.26 -14.99 -6.53
CA TRP A 20 7.49 -14.69 -5.77
C TRP A 20 8.76 -15.23 -6.45
N GLN A 21 8.75 -16.49 -6.91
CA GLN A 21 9.89 -17.12 -7.58
C GLN A 21 10.15 -16.53 -8.98
N GLU A 22 9.12 -15.97 -9.60
CA GLU A 22 9.16 -15.38 -10.94
C GLU A 22 9.55 -13.90 -10.92
N GLY A 23 9.92 -13.35 -9.76
CA GLY A 23 10.44 -11.98 -9.63
C GLY A 23 9.41 -10.93 -9.22
N LEU A 24 8.15 -11.30 -8.99
CA LEU A 24 7.07 -10.37 -8.58
C LEU A 24 7.01 -10.14 -7.06
N ALA A 25 8.10 -10.40 -6.35
CA ALA A 25 8.21 -10.19 -4.91
C ALA A 25 7.89 -8.74 -4.50
N GLY A 26 8.45 -7.76 -5.22
CA GLY A 26 8.22 -6.33 -4.97
C GLY A 26 6.75 -5.95 -5.12
N PRO A 27 6.11 -6.22 -6.27
CA PRO A 27 4.68 -5.99 -6.47
C PRO A 27 3.76 -6.69 -5.46
N LEU A 28 4.11 -7.91 -5.02
CA LEU A 28 3.35 -8.61 -3.97
C LEU A 28 3.47 -7.93 -2.61
N GLN A 29 4.65 -7.46 -2.23
CA GLN A 29 4.87 -6.69 -0.99
C GLN A 29 4.17 -5.33 -1.04
N TRP A 30 4.17 -4.68 -2.20
CA TRP A 30 3.40 -3.45 -2.44
C TRP A 30 1.92 -3.70 -2.18
N LEU A 31 1.34 -4.73 -2.81
CA LEU A 31 -0.07 -5.08 -2.65
C LEU A 31 -0.40 -5.41 -1.19
N GLU A 32 0.44 -6.19 -0.51
CA GLU A 32 0.29 -6.49 0.92
C GLU A 32 0.24 -5.22 1.77
N THR A 33 1.18 -4.30 1.56
CA THR A 33 1.25 -3.03 2.28
C THR A 33 0.03 -2.17 1.99
N TYR A 34 -0.40 -2.14 0.73
CA TYR A 34 -1.57 -1.39 0.28
C TYR A 34 -2.83 -1.88 0.98
N LEU A 35 -3.07 -3.20 0.99
CA LEU A 35 -4.22 -3.81 1.69
C LEU A 35 -4.20 -3.54 3.20
N LYS A 36 -3.02 -3.59 3.83
CA LYS A 36 -2.86 -3.26 5.26
C LYS A 36 -3.19 -1.80 5.56
N ARG A 37 -2.76 -0.87 4.71
CA ARG A 37 -3.09 0.56 4.86
C ARG A 37 -4.58 0.81 4.70
N THR A 38 -5.19 0.31 3.62
CA THR A 38 -6.63 0.46 3.41
C THR A 38 -7.47 -0.14 4.55
N ALA A 39 -6.99 -1.23 5.17
CA ALA A 39 -7.64 -1.77 6.37
C ALA A 39 -7.58 -0.79 7.55
N GLY A 40 -6.42 -0.18 7.80
CA GLY A 40 -6.24 0.83 8.84
C GLY A 40 -7.07 2.09 8.60
N ASP A 41 -7.06 2.61 7.37
CA ASP A 41 -7.84 3.80 6.99
C ASP A 41 -9.34 3.59 7.25
N ARG A 42 -9.87 2.40 6.90
CA ARG A 42 -11.28 2.05 7.13
C ARG A 42 -11.64 1.91 8.62
N GLU A 43 -10.69 1.48 9.46
CA GLU A 43 -10.89 1.39 10.91
C GLU A 43 -10.86 2.77 11.58
N GLU A 44 -10.04 3.68 11.08
CA GLU A 44 -9.93 5.07 11.56
C GLU A 44 -11.14 5.91 11.15
N ASP A 45 -11.52 5.86 9.87
CA ASP A 45 -12.60 6.69 9.31
C ASP A 45 -14.00 6.18 9.67
N GLY A 46 -14.14 4.89 10.00
CA GLY A 46 -15.42 4.23 10.23
C GLY A 46 -16.34 4.13 9.00
N VAL A 47 -15.85 4.55 7.82
CA VAL A 47 -16.57 4.54 6.54
C VAL A 47 -15.76 3.75 5.51
N SER A 48 -16.41 2.84 4.79
CA SER A 48 -15.78 2.05 3.73
C SER A 48 -16.24 2.54 2.36
N HIS A 49 -15.32 3.13 1.58
CA HIS A 49 -15.53 3.48 0.17
C HIS A 49 -14.66 2.61 -0.75
N PRO A 50 -15.03 2.44 -2.04
CA PRO A 50 -14.19 1.75 -3.01
C PRO A 50 -12.88 2.51 -3.24
N VAL A 51 -11.73 1.84 -3.13
CA VAL A 51 -10.40 2.46 -3.24
C VAL A 51 -9.71 2.00 -4.53
N PRO A 52 -9.20 2.93 -5.38
CA PRO A 52 -8.49 2.57 -6.61
C PRO A 52 -7.06 2.09 -6.33
N LEU A 53 -6.67 0.97 -6.93
CA LEU A 53 -5.32 0.44 -6.93
C LEU A 53 -4.49 1.15 -8.00
N VAL A 54 -3.66 2.10 -7.57
CA VAL A 54 -2.83 2.91 -8.47
C VAL A 54 -1.37 2.46 -8.35
N PRO A 55 -0.80 1.79 -9.38
CA PRO A 55 0.62 1.47 -9.40
C PRO A 55 1.43 2.77 -9.60
N LEU A 56 2.38 3.04 -8.70
CA LEU A 56 3.20 4.26 -8.71
C LEU A 56 4.66 4.00 -9.14
N SER A 57 4.95 2.79 -9.60
CA SER A 57 6.26 2.38 -10.11
C SER A 57 6.07 1.48 -11.32
N GLU A 58 7.07 1.47 -12.21
CA GLU A 58 7.08 0.65 -13.42
C GLU A 58 6.89 -0.84 -13.09
N ASP A 59 7.64 -1.40 -12.13
CA ASP A 59 7.48 -2.80 -11.70
C ASP A 59 6.04 -3.15 -11.27
N ASN A 60 5.32 -2.21 -10.65
CA ASN A 60 3.96 -2.43 -10.22
C ASN A 60 2.97 -2.32 -11.39
N GLU A 61 3.24 -1.42 -12.35
CA GLU A 61 2.45 -1.30 -13.57
C GLU A 61 2.58 -2.58 -14.42
N ASP A 62 3.80 -3.04 -14.65
CA ASP A 62 4.09 -4.31 -15.35
C ASP A 62 3.38 -5.49 -14.67
N ALA A 63 3.42 -5.55 -13.33
CA ALA A 63 2.70 -6.57 -12.58
C ALA A 63 1.18 -6.49 -12.76
N MET A 64 0.62 -5.29 -12.92
CA MET A 64 -0.81 -5.11 -13.16
C MET A 64 -1.23 -5.57 -14.56
N GLU A 65 -0.30 -5.69 -15.51
CA GLU A 65 -0.53 -6.28 -16.84
C GLU A 65 -0.38 -7.82 -16.85
N ASP A 66 0.36 -8.39 -15.89
CA ASP A 66 0.55 -9.84 -15.76
C ASP A 66 -0.78 -10.56 -15.43
N ARG A 67 -1.18 -11.49 -16.30
CA ARG A 67 -2.44 -12.25 -16.16
C ARG A 67 -2.54 -13.07 -14.88
N ARG A 68 -1.41 -13.56 -14.37
CA ARG A 68 -1.35 -14.38 -13.15
C ARG A 68 -1.49 -13.49 -11.93
N PHE A 69 -0.89 -12.30 -11.94
CA PHE A 69 -1.08 -11.29 -10.91
C PHE A 69 -2.52 -10.78 -10.90
N GLN A 70 -3.10 -10.46 -12.06
CA GLN A 70 -4.53 -10.12 -12.18
C GLN A 70 -5.45 -11.24 -11.66
N ALA A 71 -5.11 -12.50 -11.93
CA ALA A 71 -5.86 -13.65 -11.39
C ALA A 71 -5.76 -13.73 -9.86
N LEU A 72 -4.62 -13.37 -9.28
CA LEU A 72 -4.46 -13.24 -7.83
C LEU A 72 -5.34 -12.10 -7.30
N LEU A 73 -5.35 -10.92 -7.92
CA LEU A 73 -6.20 -9.80 -7.48
C LEU A 73 -7.68 -10.19 -7.40
N ARG A 74 -8.19 -10.93 -8.41
CA ARG A 74 -9.57 -11.45 -8.41
C ARG A 74 -9.81 -12.43 -7.26
N LYS A 75 -8.85 -13.31 -6.97
CA LYS A 75 -8.93 -14.24 -5.82
C LYS A 75 -8.88 -13.54 -4.47
N LEU A 76 -8.34 -12.32 -4.39
CA LEU A 76 -8.38 -11.50 -3.19
C LEU A 76 -9.68 -10.68 -3.09
N GLY A 77 -10.56 -10.77 -4.08
CA GLY A 77 -11.82 -10.02 -4.14
C GLY A 77 -11.69 -8.60 -4.69
N LEU A 78 -10.55 -8.25 -5.30
CA LEU A 78 -10.41 -6.98 -6.00
C LEU A 78 -11.11 -7.05 -7.35
N ARG A 79 -11.65 -5.91 -7.78
CA ARG A 79 -12.37 -5.80 -9.05
C ARG A 79 -11.49 -5.22 -10.14
N PRO A 80 -11.54 -5.80 -11.35
CA PRO A 80 -10.94 -5.16 -12.52
C PRO A 80 -11.70 -3.87 -12.85
N PRO A 81 -11.08 -2.96 -13.63
CA PRO A 81 -11.79 -1.83 -14.22
C PRO A 81 -13.03 -2.31 -14.99
N ALA A 82 -14.17 -1.66 -14.79
CA ALA A 82 -15.46 -2.12 -15.31
C ALA A 82 -15.62 -1.96 -16.84
N SER A 83 -14.90 -1.03 -17.44
CA SER A 83 -14.93 -0.72 -18.87
C SER A 83 -13.72 0.13 -19.25
N GLU A 84 -13.59 0.50 -20.53
CA GLU A 84 -12.54 1.42 -21.00
C GLU A 84 -12.56 2.81 -20.33
N GLN A 85 -13.65 3.16 -19.63
CA GLN A 85 -13.72 4.41 -18.86
C GLN A 85 -13.04 4.31 -17.50
N GLU A 86 -12.81 3.11 -16.97
CA GLU A 86 -12.05 2.92 -15.73
C GLU A 86 -10.66 2.39 -16.07
N SER A 87 -9.63 2.99 -15.47
CA SER A 87 -8.24 2.57 -15.70
C SER A 87 -7.68 1.71 -14.57
N PHE A 88 -8.28 1.78 -13.37
CA PHE A 88 -7.70 1.18 -12.16
C PHE A 88 -8.54 0.03 -11.63
N TRP A 89 -7.85 -0.98 -11.09
CA TRP A 89 -8.47 -1.97 -10.24
C TRP A 89 -9.00 -1.32 -8.96
N ARG A 90 -9.97 -1.95 -8.30
CA ARG A 90 -10.56 -1.40 -7.08
C ARG A 90 -10.62 -2.42 -5.96
N ILE A 91 -10.40 -1.94 -4.74
CA ILE A 91 -10.77 -2.61 -3.49
C ILE A 91 -12.23 -2.26 -3.21
N PRO A 92 -13.17 -3.22 -3.27
CA PRO A 92 -14.58 -2.93 -2.99
C PRO A 92 -14.80 -2.42 -1.56
N ALA A 93 -15.82 -1.57 -1.38
CA ALA A 93 -16.26 -1.12 -0.06
C ALA A 93 -16.71 -2.30 0.83
N ALA A 94 -17.25 -3.36 0.24
CA ALA A 94 -17.72 -4.55 0.94
C ALA A 94 -16.61 -5.37 1.64
N LEU A 95 -15.34 -5.19 1.26
CA LEU A 95 -14.23 -5.88 1.93
C LEU A 95 -13.97 -5.28 3.31
N THR A 96 -14.19 -6.04 4.37
CA THR A 96 -13.97 -5.53 5.73
C THR A 96 -12.47 -5.38 6.03
N PRO A 97 -12.09 -4.54 7.00
CA PRO A 97 -10.69 -4.44 7.45
C PRO A 97 -10.08 -5.80 7.81
N GLN A 98 -10.84 -6.68 8.45
CA GLN A 98 -10.40 -8.03 8.78
C GLN A 98 -10.16 -8.90 7.53
N GLN A 99 -11.00 -8.79 6.49
CA GLN A 99 -10.79 -9.49 5.22
C GLN A 99 -9.54 -8.97 4.52
N LEU A 100 -9.32 -7.64 4.49
CA LEU A 100 -8.12 -7.03 3.91
C LEU A 100 -6.83 -7.49 4.62
N ARG A 101 -6.84 -7.56 5.96
CA ARG A 101 -5.70 -8.07 6.73
C ARG A 101 -5.42 -9.54 6.45
N ARG A 102 -6.46 -10.38 6.33
CA ARG A 102 -6.30 -11.80 5.95
C ARG A 102 -5.75 -11.96 4.53
N ALA A 103 -6.28 -11.18 3.59
CA ALA A 103 -5.79 -11.12 2.22
C ALA A 103 -4.31 -10.74 2.20
N ALA A 104 -3.91 -9.68 2.91
CA ALA A 104 -2.51 -9.29 3.03
C ALA A 104 -1.62 -10.39 3.62
N ALA A 105 -2.06 -11.02 4.72
CA ALA A 105 -1.32 -12.13 5.34
C ALA A 105 -1.14 -13.34 4.40
N SER A 106 -2.04 -13.53 3.43
CA SER A 106 -1.92 -14.60 2.44
C SER A 106 -0.86 -14.34 1.35
N LEU A 107 -0.39 -13.09 1.22
CA LEU A 107 0.64 -12.69 0.26
C LEU A 107 2.06 -12.86 0.78
N ASP A 108 2.20 -12.97 2.11
CA ASP A 108 3.49 -13.23 2.76
C ASP A 108 3.84 -14.73 2.64
N PRO A 109 4.88 -15.10 1.88
CA PRO A 109 5.30 -16.49 1.74
C PRO A 109 5.86 -17.09 3.04
N GLN A 110 6.17 -16.27 4.05
CA GLN A 110 6.59 -16.72 5.39
C GLN A 110 5.40 -16.98 6.33
N GLY A 111 4.17 -16.65 5.91
CA GLY A 111 2.96 -16.75 6.72
C GLY A 111 3.02 -15.93 8.01
N PRO A 112 1.95 -15.92 8.82
CA PRO A 112 2.05 -15.46 10.19
C PRO A 112 3.02 -16.41 10.91
N ARG A 113 4.29 -16.00 11.03
CA ARG A 113 5.20 -16.61 11.98
C ARG A 113 4.46 -16.56 13.32
N PRO A 114 4.19 -17.71 13.99
CA PRO A 114 3.79 -17.62 15.38
C PRO A 114 4.91 -16.86 16.06
N GLN A 115 4.58 -15.70 16.64
CA GLN A 115 5.45 -14.99 17.57
C GLN A 115 5.61 -15.88 18.81
N GLY A 116 6.30 -16.99 18.63
CA GLY A 116 6.74 -17.91 19.65
C GLY A 116 8.02 -17.35 20.23
N SER A 117 7.84 -16.58 21.30
CA SER A 117 8.80 -16.33 22.37
C SER A 117 10.00 -15.43 22.04
N PRO A 118 10.33 -14.46 22.91
CA PRO A 118 11.62 -13.78 22.83
C PRO A 118 12.70 -14.85 22.96
N ARG A 119 13.52 -14.94 21.91
CA ARG A 119 14.67 -15.84 21.83
C ARG A 119 15.69 -15.38 22.88
N SER A 120 15.59 -15.92 24.09
CA SER A 120 16.74 -15.93 25.01
C SER A 120 17.88 -16.67 24.30
N PRO A 121 19.09 -16.09 24.20
CA PRO A 121 20.23 -16.79 23.61
C PRO A 121 20.58 -18.02 24.47
N PRO A 122 20.88 -19.19 23.88
CA PRO A 122 21.27 -20.36 24.63
C PRO A 122 22.74 -20.23 25.05
N GLY A 123 23.02 -20.48 26.33
CA GLY A 123 24.36 -20.74 26.81
C GLY A 123 25.00 -19.60 27.59
N GLN A 124 24.63 -19.44 28.86
CA GLN A 124 25.62 -19.18 29.89
C GLN A 124 25.42 -20.19 31.01
N LEU A 125 26.36 -21.13 31.05
CA LEU A 125 26.53 -22.15 32.07
C LEU A 125 26.53 -21.49 33.46
N SER A 126 25.78 -22.08 34.38
CA SER A 126 25.79 -21.76 35.79
C SER A 126 27.23 -21.84 36.33
N ALA A 127 27.78 -20.71 36.77
CA ALA A 127 28.96 -20.69 37.61
C ALA A 127 28.53 -20.88 39.09
N PRO A 128 29.27 -21.67 39.89
CA PRO A 128 28.94 -21.94 41.29
C PRO A 128 29.13 -20.71 42.21
N PRO A 129 28.58 -20.72 43.44
CA PRO A 129 28.62 -19.57 44.32
C PRO A 129 30.00 -19.43 44.99
N HIS A 130 30.56 -18.23 44.98
CA HIS A 130 31.76 -17.87 45.74
C HIS A 130 31.40 -16.71 46.71
N PRO A 131 31.94 -16.68 47.94
CA PRO A 131 31.39 -15.93 49.06
C PRO A 131 31.85 -14.46 49.14
N GLN A 132 31.07 -13.67 49.87
CA GLN A 132 31.24 -12.25 50.23
C GLN A 132 32.66 -11.85 50.71
N GLY A 133 33.11 -10.68 50.26
CA GLY A 133 34.21 -9.88 50.85
C GLY A 133 34.19 -8.44 50.30
N PRO A 134 34.52 -7.40 51.10
CA PRO A 134 33.97 -6.04 50.92
C PRO A 134 34.81 -5.08 50.06
N ALA A 135 34.16 -4.01 49.59
CA ALA A 135 34.73 -2.91 48.81
C ALA A 135 35.85 -2.15 49.54
N PRO A 136 36.75 -1.49 48.78
CA PRO A 136 37.05 -0.10 49.10
C PRO A 136 37.26 0.84 47.89
N ALA A 137 36.59 1.99 47.99
CA ALA A 137 37.00 3.39 47.71
C ALA A 137 37.54 3.85 46.32
N PRO A 138 37.35 5.15 45.96
CA PRO A 138 37.49 5.68 44.60
C PRO A 138 38.78 6.49 44.32
N CYS A 139 39.14 6.53 43.01
CA CYS A 139 39.92 7.52 42.21
C CYS A 139 41.29 8.05 42.71
N PRO A 140 42.30 8.25 41.83
CA PRO A 140 42.47 9.60 41.24
C PRO A 140 43.14 9.72 39.85
N SER A 141 42.65 10.71 39.09
CA SER A 141 43.35 11.79 38.37
C SER A 141 44.56 11.57 37.41
N ASN A 142 44.29 11.96 36.14
CA ASN A 142 45.11 12.76 35.20
C ASN A 142 46.32 12.14 34.45
N PRO A 143 46.82 12.77 33.34
CA PRO A 143 46.15 13.61 32.32
C PRO A 143 46.57 13.23 30.87
N CYS A 144 45.78 13.60 29.85
CA CYS A 144 46.27 13.69 28.46
C CYS A 144 46.17 15.15 27.98
N PRO A 145 47.31 15.83 27.70
CA PRO A 145 47.33 17.20 27.21
C PRO A 145 47.45 17.28 25.68
N HIS A 146 46.72 18.25 25.10
CA HIS A 146 46.83 18.80 23.73
C HIS A 146 46.47 17.84 22.58
N CYS A 147 45.62 18.22 21.61
CA CYS A 147 45.77 19.39 20.74
C CYS A 147 44.43 19.99 20.27
N TYR A 148 44.30 21.32 20.45
CA TYR A 148 43.79 22.33 19.50
C TYR A 148 42.40 22.10 18.84
N ARG A 149 41.35 22.78 19.32
CA ARG A 149 40.84 24.10 18.82
C ARG A 149 40.43 24.07 17.34
N ASP A 150 39.12 24.03 17.10
CA ASP A 150 38.41 25.08 16.34
C ASP A 150 36.89 24.98 16.58
N GLU A 151 36.30 26.05 17.10
CA GLU A 151 34.86 26.30 17.19
C GLU A 151 34.54 27.33 16.10
N PRO A 152 33.61 27.03 15.19
CA PRO A 152 32.78 28.09 14.64
C PRO A 152 31.28 27.75 14.67
N GLY A 153 30.57 28.36 15.63
CA GLY A 153 29.42 29.23 15.38
C GLY A 153 28.09 28.61 14.90
N PRO A 154 26.94 28.98 15.51
CA PRO A 154 25.63 28.60 14.99
C PRO A 154 25.26 29.51 13.80
N ALA A 155 25.18 28.93 12.59
CA ALA A 155 24.74 29.64 11.40
C ALA A 155 23.32 29.22 10.97
N GLN A 156 22.38 30.10 11.28
CA GLN A 156 21.26 30.54 10.44
C GLN A 156 20.20 29.53 9.99
N ALA A 157 19.04 29.67 10.65
CA ALA A 157 17.74 29.92 10.04
C ALA A 157 17.47 29.22 8.69
N GLY A 158 16.70 28.14 8.77
CA GLY A 158 16.06 27.52 7.62
C GLY A 158 15.26 28.55 6.82
N THR A 159 15.67 28.76 5.58
CA THR A 159 14.89 29.47 4.58
C THR A 159 13.68 28.61 4.23
N LYS A 160 12.56 28.89 4.91
CA LYS A 160 11.23 28.48 4.46
C LYS A 160 11.03 29.05 3.06
N ARG A 161 11.19 28.22 2.03
CA ARG A 161 10.64 28.52 0.71
C ARG A 161 9.12 28.50 0.84
N ARG A 162 8.57 29.67 1.13
CA ARG A 162 7.16 30.01 0.95
C ARG A 162 6.87 29.82 -0.54
N TRP A 163 6.16 28.75 -0.86
CA TRP A 163 5.45 28.63 -2.13
C TRP A 163 4.48 29.81 -2.20
N GLN A 164 4.83 30.82 -3.00
CA GLN A 164 3.88 31.85 -3.39
C GLN A 164 2.99 31.21 -4.46
N MET A 165 1.72 31.07 -4.11
CA MET A 165 0.63 30.83 -5.05
C MET A 165 0.48 32.15 -5.82
N ASP A 166 1.04 32.21 -7.02
CA ASP A 166 0.71 33.28 -7.96
C ASP A 166 -0.61 32.87 -8.63
N SER A 167 -1.69 33.46 -8.12
CA SER A 167 -2.98 33.49 -8.77
C SER A 167 -3.06 34.79 -9.53
N ASP A 168 -2.98 34.73 -10.87
CA ASP A 168 -3.80 35.50 -11.81
C ASP A 168 -3.42 35.12 -13.24
N ASP A 169 -4.38 34.65 -14.05
CA ASP A 169 -4.77 35.33 -15.30
C ASP A 169 -5.94 34.54 -15.90
N GLU A 170 -7.12 35.15 -15.89
CA GLU A 170 -8.25 34.69 -16.70
C GLU A 170 -7.98 35.00 -18.17
N ASP A 171 -7.42 34.03 -18.92
CA ASP A 171 -7.53 34.07 -20.38
C ASP A 171 -8.83 33.36 -20.79
N THR A 172 -9.85 34.18 -20.99
CA THR A 172 -11.03 33.84 -21.79
C THR A 172 -10.68 33.94 -23.29
N PRO A 173 -10.49 32.83 -24.02
CA PRO A 173 -10.51 32.89 -25.47
C PRO A 173 -11.96 32.96 -25.97
N SER A 174 -12.28 34.15 -26.46
CA SER A 174 -13.26 34.50 -27.49
C SER A 174 -14.17 33.38 -28.01
N LEU A 175 -15.46 33.64 -27.85
CA LEU A 175 -16.63 33.07 -28.51
C LEU A 175 -16.40 32.80 -30.02
N GLY A 176 -15.98 31.57 -30.34
CA GLY A 176 -15.93 31.03 -31.70
C GLY A 176 -17.17 30.19 -32.00
N GLU A 177 -18.10 30.81 -32.70
CA GLU A 177 -19.11 30.24 -33.60
C GLU A 177 -19.01 28.72 -33.87
N LEU A 178 -19.97 27.90 -33.37
CA LEU A 178 -20.43 26.66 -34.03
C LEU A 178 -21.91 26.39 -33.65
N GLY A 179 -22.75 26.23 -34.68
CA GLY A 179 -24.21 26.22 -34.60
C GLY A 179 -24.86 25.02 -33.86
N PRO A 180 -26.19 25.07 -33.65
CA PRO A 180 -26.91 24.03 -32.93
C PRO A 180 -26.98 22.73 -33.74
N LEU A 181 -26.22 21.73 -33.30
CA LEU A 181 -26.41 20.33 -33.72
C LEU A 181 -27.70 19.78 -33.10
N LEU A 182 -28.64 19.44 -33.98
CA LEU A 182 -29.89 18.76 -33.70
C LEU A 182 -29.67 17.39 -33.01
N PRO A 183 -30.57 16.93 -32.13
CA PRO A 183 -30.49 15.59 -31.56
C PRO A 183 -30.80 14.51 -32.61
N PRO A 184 -30.16 13.32 -32.54
CA PRO A 184 -30.45 12.24 -33.47
C PRO A 184 -31.87 11.69 -33.27
N ARG A 185 -32.61 11.59 -34.38
CA ARG A 185 -33.93 10.96 -34.49
C ARG A 185 -33.84 9.49 -34.11
N ASN A 186 -34.50 9.15 -33.00
CA ASN A 186 -34.80 7.78 -32.60
C ASN A 186 -35.68 7.13 -33.69
N THR A 187 -35.08 6.26 -34.52
CA THR A 187 -35.81 5.50 -35.54
C THR A 187 -36.16 4.14 -34.93
N ALA A 188 -37.38 4.04 -34.41
CA ALA A 188 -37.98 2.76 -34.05
C ALA A 188 -38.16 1.89 -35.31
N PRO A 189 -37.92 0.57 -35.25
CA PRO A 189 -38.26 -0.32 -36.34
C PRO A 189 -39.79 -0.53 -36.43
N PRO A 190 -40.35 -0.74 -37.63
CA PRO A 190 -41.78 -0.95 -37.80
C PRO A 190 -42.18 -2.34 -37.28
N ARG A 191 -43.19 -2.38 -36.38
CA ARG A 191 -43.94 -3.60 -36.08
C ARG A 191 -44.74 -4.00 -37.31
N GLY A 192 -44.24 -4.99 -38.04
CA GLY A 192 -44.97 -5.66 -39.12
C GLY A 192 -46.15 -6.45 -38.57
N LEU A 193 -47.31 -6.21 -39.18
CA LEU A 193 -48.58 -6.91 -38.99
C LEU A 193 -48.58 -8.34 -39.57
N ALA A 194 -49.39 -9.20 -38.93
CA ALA A 194 -50.29 -10.23 -39.49
C ALA A 194 -49.70 -11.37 -40.37
N ALA A 195 -49.77 -12.63 -39.89
CA ALA A 195 -50.83 -13.65 -40.19
C ALA A 195 -50.25 -14.74 -41.13
N PRO A 196 -50.84 -15.93 -41.34
CA PRO A 196 -52.19 -16.43 -41.04
C PRO A 196 -52.36 -17.27 -39.76
#